data_AF-Q2JE64-F1
#
_entry.id   AF-Q2JE64-F1
#
_cell.length_a   1.000
_cell.length_b   1.000
_cell.length_c   1.000
_cell.angle_alpha   90.00
_cell.angle_beta   90.00
_cell.angle_gamma   90.00
#
_symmetry.space_group_name_H-M   'P 1'
#
loop_
_entity.id
_entity.type
_entity.pdbx_description
1 polymer ?
#
loop_
_entity_poly.entity_id
_entity_poly.type
_entity_poly.pdbx_seq_one_letter_code
_entity_poly.pdbx_strand_id
1 'polypeptide(L)'
;MRGVDTSVLGSGRRRAQFLTDFGRGLAQSRGKDKQALAVLREAERLAPELVRTHPLVRETVAVMLQRARANVGGRDLRGLAYRMGIA
;
A
#
# COMPACT_ATOMS: atom_id res chain seq x y z
N MET A 1 9.82 -6.24 -14.72
CA MET A 1 9.13 -4.94 -14.58
C MET A 1 10.13 -3.87 -14.98
N ARG A 2 9.88 -3.07 -16.03
CA ARG A 2 10.62 -1.80 -16.17
C ARG A 2 10.14 -0.92 -15.01
N GLY A 3 10.97 -0.82 -13.97
CA GLY A 3 10.65 -0.07 -12.76
C GLY A 3 10.60 1.42 -13.10
N VAL A 4 9.50 2.08 -12.74
CA VAL A 4 9.49 3.54 -12.69
C VAL A 4 10.45 3.95 -11.58
N ASP A 5 11.52 4.65 -11.92
CA ASP A 5 12.43 5.19 -10.92
C ASP A 5 11.75 6.37 -10.22
N THR A 6 11.38 6.15 -8.96
CA THR A 6 10.74 7.18 -8.14
C THR A 6 11.74 7.99 -7.31
N SER A 7 13.03 7.63 -7.36
CA SER A 7 14.09 8.38 -6.67
C SER A 7 14.31 9.78 -7.24
N VAL A 8 13.91 10.00 -8.50
CA VAL A 8 13.92 11.31 -9.17
C VAL A 8 12.95 12.32 -8.54
N LEU A 9 12.00 11.88 -7.72
CA LEU A 9 11.12 12.76 -6.95
C LEU A 9 11.88 13.29 -5.74
N GLY A 10 12.45 14.50 -5.87
CA GLY A 10 13.34 15.10 -4.87
C GLY A 10 12.79 15.34 -3.47
N SER A 11 11.50 15.05 -3.20
CA SER A 11 10.95 15.03 -1.84
C SER A 11 10.36 13.66 -1.50
N GLY A 12 10.75 13.13 -0.33
CA GLY A 12 10.24 11.85 0.18
C GLY A 12 8.72 11.80 0.25
N ARG A 13 8.06 12.93 0.54
CA ARG A 13 6.61 13.06 0.53
C ARG A 13 6.00 12.90 -0.86
N ARG A 14 6.58 13.50 -1.91
CA ARG A 14 6.08 13.35 -3.29
C ARG A 14 6.25 11.92 -3.79
N ARG A 15 7.36 11.28 -3.43
CA ARG A 15 7.57 9.84 -3.67
C ARG A 15 6.54 8.99 -2.96
N ALA A 16 6.26 9.25 -1.68
CA ALA A 16 5.25 8.53 -0.92
C ALA A 16 3.84 8.70 -1.51
N GLN A 17 3.49 9.90 -1.97
CA GLN A 17 2.21 10.18 -2.65
C GLN A 17 2.07 9.33 -3.92
N PHE A 18 3.08 9.36 -4.78
CA PHE A 18 3.10 8.56 -6.01
C PHE A 18 2.95 7.06 -5.72
N LEU A 19 3.75 6.54 -4.78
CA LEU A 19 3.68 5.13 -4.40
C LEU A 19 2.33 4.78 -3.78
N THR A 20 1.71 5.70 -3.04
CA THR A 20 0.37 5.50 -2.48
C THR A 20 -0.66 5.29 -3.58
N ASP A 21 -0.71 6.17 -4.57
CA ASP A 21 -1.66 6.06 -5.68
C ASP A 21 -1.36 4.84 -6.56
N PHE A 22 -0.07 4.56 -6.82
CA PHE A 22 0.33 3.40 -7.59
C PHE A 22 -0.03 2.08 -6.90
N GLY A 23 0.23 1.97 -5.58
CA GLY A 23 -0.13 0.80 -4.78
C GLY A 23 -1.63 0.55 -4.77
N ARG A 24 -2.45 1.62 -4.70
CA ARG A 24 -3.90 1.53 -4.83
C ARG A 24 -4.36 1.06 -6.21
N GLY A 25 -3.73 1.56 -7.28
CA GLY A 25 -4.01 1.09 -8.64
C GLY A 25 -3.68 -0.39 -8.82
N LEU A 26 -2.56 -0.85 -8.27
CA LEU A 26 -2.19 -2.27 -8.27
C LEU A 26 -3.21 -3.13 -7.52
N ALA A 27 -3.74 -2.67 -6.38
CA ALA A 27 -4.72 -3.43 -5.60
C ALA A 27 -6.07 -3.63 -6.33
N GLN A 28 -6.36 -2.82 -7.35
CA GLN A 28 -7.54 -3.00 -8.18
C GLN A 28 -7.33 -4.07 -9.27
N SER A 29 -6.08 -4.45 -9.54
CA SER A 29 -5.74 -5.45 -10.55
C SER A 29 -5.73 -6.87 -9.96
N ARG A 30 -6.36 -7.82 -10.65
CA ARG A 30 -6.41 -9.23 -10.22
C ARG A 30 -5.00 -9.83 -10.06
N GLY A 31 -4.75 -10.47 -8.92
CA GLY A 31 -3.47 -11.14 -8.62
C GLY A 31 -2.30 -10.22 -8.29
N LYS A 32 -2.53 -8.92 -8.12
CA LYS A 32 -1.49 -7.92 -7.84
C LYS A 32 -1.39 -7.49 -6.38
N ASP A 33 -2.21 -8.06 -5.49
CA ASP A 33 -2.25 -7.69 -4.06
C ASP A 33 -0.88 -7.75 -3.36
N LYS A 34 -0.02 -8.73 -3.70
CA LYS A 34 1.35 -8.79 -3.16
C LYS A 34 2.20 -7.60 -3.60
N GLN A 35 2.10 -7.19 -4.87
CA GLN A 35 2.82 -6.02 -5.41
C GLN A 35 2.25 -4.72 -4.83
N ALA A 36 0.93 -4.62 -4.72
CA ALA A 36 0.25 -3.50 -4.07
C ALA A 36 0.73 -3.32 -2.63
N LEU A 37 0.78 -4.41 -1.84
CA LEU A 37 1.25 -4.37 -0.46
C LEU A 37 2.72 -3.91 -0.35
N ALA A 38 3.59 -4.41 -1.22
CA ALA A 38 5.00 -4.01 -1.23
C ALA A 38 5.16 -2.50 -1.50
N VAL A 39 4.43 -1.97 -2.48
CA VAL A 39 4.44 -0.55 -2.83
C VAL A 39 3.86 0.31 -1.70
N LEU A 40 2.72 -0.09 -1.11
CA LEU A 40 2.12 0.62 0.01
C LEU A 40 3.02 0.63 1.26
N ARG A 41 3.78 -0.46 1.48
CA ARG A 41 4.79 -0.53 2.55
C ARG A 41 5.97 0.40 2.31
N GLU A 42 6.42 0.54 1.07
CA GLU A 42 7.45 1.50 0.72
C GLU A 42 6.97 2.94 0.93
N ALA A 43 5.74 3.25 0.49
CA ALA A 43 5.11 4.54 0.76
C ALA A 43 5.03 4.83 2.27
N GLU A 44 4.59 3.84 3.06
CA GLU A 44 4.47 3.97 4.52
C GLU A 44 5.83 4.21 5.19
N ARG A 45 6.89 3.58 4.68
CA ARG A 45 8.26 3.80 5.19
C ARG A 45 8.74 5.24 4.93
N LEU A 46 8.32 5.85 3.83
CA LEU A 46 8.73 7.20 3.43
C LEU A 46 7.92 8.31 4.11
N ALA A 47 6.62 8.10 4.29
CA ALA A 47 5.72 9.07 4.93
C ALA A 47 4.61 8.32 5.69
N PRO A 48 4.89 7.81 6.90
CA PRO A 48 3.93 6.99 7.65
C PRO A 48 2.65 7.75 7.98
N GLU A 49 2.75 9.04 8.32
CA GLU A 49 1.61 9.91 8.57
C GLU A 49 0.71 10.04 7.35
N LEU A 50 1.28 10.19 6.14
CA LEU A 50 0.51 10.28 4.90
C LEU A 50 -0.27 9.00 4.63
N VAL A 51 0.38 7.84 4.76
CA VAL A 51 -0.25 6.55 4.40
C VAL A 51 -1.27 6.11 5.43
N ARG A 52 -0.95 6.21 6.73
CA ARG A 52 -1.81 5.71 7.81
C ARG A 52 -3.10 6.49 7.95
N THR A 53 -3.10 7.79 7.62
CA THR A 53 -4.30 8.63 7.66
C THR A 53 -5.03 8.71 6.32
N HIS A 54 -4.55 8.05 5.25
CA HIS A 54 -5.15 8.18 3.93
C HIS A 54 -6.43 7.33 3.83
N PRO A 55 -7.62 7.92 3.66
CA PRO A 55 -8.89 7.19 3.70
C PRO A 55 -8.98 6.13 2.59
N LEU A 56 -8.56 6.48 1.37
CA LEU A 56 -8.59 5.54 0.25
C LEU A 56 -7.59 4.37 0.38
N VAL A 57 -6.48 4.57 1.10
CA VAL A 57 -5.56 3.47 1.42
C VAL A 57 -6.21 2.55 2.45
N ARG A 58 -6.90 3.13 3.45
CA ARG A 58 -7.61 2.36 4.47
C ARG A 58 -8.64 1.43 3.84
N GLU A 59 -9.44 1.95 2.92
CA GLU A 59 -10.40 1.16 2.15
C GLU A 59 -9.70 0.07 1.32
N THR A 60 -8.63 0.44 0.61
CA THR A 60 -7.83 -0.51 -0.20
C THR A 60 -7.31 -1.68 0.66
N VAL A 61 -6.73 -1.38 1.83
CA VAL A 61 -6.21 -2.39 2.76
C VAL A 61 -7.32 -3.25 3.33
N ALA A 62 -8.49 -2.67 3.64
CA ALA A 62 -9.64 -3.43 4.11
C ALA A 62 -10.12 -4.44 3.04
N VAL A 63 -10.23 -4.01 1.78
CA VAL A 63 -10.61 -4.89 0.66
C VAL A 63 -9.56 -5.98 0.43
N MET A 64 -8.27 -5.64 0.44
CA MET A 64 -7.19 -6.62 0.35
C MET A 64 -7.25 -7.63 1.51
N LEU A 65 -7.59 -7.21 2.72
CA LEU A 65 -7.72 -8.09 3.88
C LEU A 65 -8.88 -9.08 3.71
N GLN A 66 -10.03 -8.64 3.17
CA GLN A 66 -11.14 -9.54 2.86
C GLN A 66 -10.74 -10.61 1.84
N ARG A 67 -10.02 -10.23 0.77
CA ARG A 67 -9.50 -11.16 -0.25
C ARG A 67 -8.43 -12.10 0.30
N ALA A 68 -7.59 -11.59 1.20
CA ALA A 68 -6.53 -12.35 1.86
C ALA A 68 -7.06 -13.41 2.81
N ARG A 69 -8.20 -13.18 3.49
CA ARG A 69 -8.87 -14.21 4.32
C ARG A 69 -9.27 -15.43 3.49
N ALA A 70 -9.61 -15.25 2.22
CA ALA A 70 -9.87 -16.35 1.29
C ALA A 70 -8.60 -17.06 0.79
N ASN A 71 -7.40 -16.47 0.94
CA ASN A 71 -6.16 -16.92 0.29
C ASN A 71 -4.93 -17.03 1.22
N VAL A 72 -5.11 -17.06 2.55
CA VAL A 72 -4.01 -17.04 3.56
C VAL A 72 -3.03 -15.88 3.33
N GLY A 73 -3.55 -14.64 3.33
CA GLY A 73 -2.75 -13.44 3.08
C GLY A 73 -2.07 -12.87 4.34
N GLY A 74 -0.77 -13.17 4.46
CA GLY A 74 0.33 -12.25 4.81
C GLY A 74 0.30 -11.49 6.15
N ARG A 75 1.28 -11.78 7.03
CA ARG A 75 1.58 -11.02 8.26
C ARG A 75 1.72 -9.51 8.01
N ASP A 76 2.35 -9.12 6.92
CA ASP A 76 2.61 -7.71 6.60
C ASP A 76 1.34 -6.91 6.31
N LEU A 77 0.36 -7.54 5.65
CA LEU A 77 -0.94 -6.93 5.39
C LEU A 77 -1.69 -6.67 6.71
N ARG A 78 -1.64 -7.63 7.64
CA ARG A 78 -2.21 -7.45 8.98
C ARG A 78 -1.49 -6.37 9.77
N GLY A 79 -0.16 -6.30 9.67
CA GLY A 79 0.62 -5.25 10.31
C GLY A 79 0.26 -3.85 9.79
N LEU A 80 0.06 -3.69 8.48
CA LEU A 80 -0.43 -2.44 7.90
C LEU A 80 -1.86 -2.14 8.36
N ALA A 81 -2.76 -3.12 8.31
CA ALA A 81 -4.15 -2.97 8.76
C ALA A 81 -4.26 -2.53 10.22
N TYR A 82 -3.43 -3.09 11.11
CA TYR A 82 -3.36 -2.72 12.53
C TYR A 82 -2.95 -1.25 12.71
N ARG A 83 -1.89 -0.80 12.02
CA ARG A 83 -1.45 0.61 12.07
C ARG A 83 -2.46 1.59 11.47
N MET A 84 -3.46 1.10 10.75
CA MET A 84 -4.56 1.88 10.17
C MET A 84 -5.88 1.73 10.96
N GLY A 85 -5.89 1.01 12.09
CA GLY A 85 -7.09 0.79 12.90
C GLY A 85 -8.19 0.03 12.18
N ILE A 86 -7.83 -0.99 11.40
CA ILE A 86 -8.76 -1.85 10.66
C ILE A 86 -8.94 -3.21 11.35
N ALA A 87 -7.86 -3.74 11.94
CA ALA A 87 -7.78 -5.09 12.52
C ALA A 87 -6.95 -5.08 13.81
#